data_AF-A0A3S3QVQ0-F1
#
_entry.id   AF-A0A3S3QVQ0-F1
#
_cell.length_a   1.000
_cell.length_b   1.000
_cell.length_c   1.000
_cell.angle_alpha   90.00
_cell.angle_beta   90.00
_cell.angle_gamma   90.00
#
_symmetry.space_group_name_H-M   'P 1'
#
loop_
_entity.id
_entity.type
_entity.pdbx_description
1 polymer ?
#
loop_
_entity_poly.entity_id
_entity_poly.type
_entity_poly.pdbx_seq_one_letter_code
_entity_poly.pdbx_strand_id
1 'polypeptide(L)'
;MQVTKNVLDDAARRKMMAQFRSKDTKPEVMVRRALHRLGYRFRLHRRDLPGKPDIVLPRHQTIILVHGCFWHQHNGCSDARMPRTRQDYWSAKFRRNSERDAETAAALKALGWRVLVVWECDARKPELDSYLASALGHVSSLSAYSDEAGHRFRFEAGQSFRFHSGRRSDLKAAISRTDPGSR
;
A
#
# COMPACT_ATOMS: atom_id res chain seq x y z
N MET A 1 5.07 46.35 -15.93
CA MET A 1 6.40 45.88 -15.48
C MET A 1 6.30 44.44 -15.01
N GLN A 2 6.91 43.54 -15.79
CA GLN A 2 7.58 42.28 -15.43
C GLN A 2 6.97 41.34 -14.35
N VAL A 3 6.31 40.31 -14.89
CA VAL A 3 6.46 38.86 -14.61
C VAL A 3 6.87 38.42 -13.19
N THR A 4 5.93 37.72 -12.58
CA THR A 4 5.98 37.02 -11.29
C THR A 4 7.20 36.10 -11.10
N LYS A 5 7.87 36.25 -9.94
CA LYS A 5 8.92 35.39 -9.39
C LYS A 5 8.65 33.89 -9.60
N ASN A 6 9.56 33.23 -10.33
CA ASN A 6 9.71 31.78 -10.36
C ASN A 6 10.30 31.34 -9.00
N VAL A 7 9.54 30.58 -8.21
CA VAL A 7 9.80 30.37 -6.77
C VAL A 7 11.01 29.47 -6.45
N LEU A 8 11.73 28.93 -7.44
CA LEU A 8 13.01 28.25 -7.21
C LEU A 8 13.98 28.53 -8.37
N ASP A 9 15.19 28.99 -8.05
CA ASP A 9 16.33 29.09 -8.96
C ASP A 9 16.60 27.73 -9.65
N ASP A 10 17.10 27.72 -10.89
CA ASP A 10 17.31 26.49 -11.67
C ASP A 10 18.29 25.53 -10.97
N ALA A 11 19.26 26.08 -10.23
CA ALA A 11 20.17 25.30 -9.38
C ALA A 11 19.43 24.66 -8.18
N ALA A 12 18.51 25.39 -7.55
CA ALA A 12 17.67 24.88 -6.46
C ALA A 12 16.73 23.78 -6.96
N ARG A 13 16.15 23.93 -8.17
CA ARG A 13 15.33 22.90 -8.81
C ARG A 13 16.15 21.65 -9.13
N ARG A 14 17.37 21.79 -9.69
CA ARG A 14 18.25 20.63 -9.95
C ARG A 14 18.61 19.89 -8.66
N LYS A 15 18.94 20.62 -7.59
CA LYS A 15 19.24 20.03 -6.26
C LYS A 15 18.02 19.31 -5.67
N MET A 16 16.83 19.89 -5.79
CA MET A 16 15.57 19.25 -5.40
C MET A 16 15.30 17.99 -6.21
N MET A 17 15.50 18.02 -7.54
CA MET A 17 15.32 16.86 -8.41
C MET A 17 16.29 15.72 -8.07
N ALA A 18 17.52 16.04 -7.67
CA ALA A 18 18.51 15.05 -7.24
C ALA A 18 18.16 14.36 -5.90
N GLN A 19 17.27 14.94 -5.09
CA GLN A 19 16.83 14.33 -3.82
C GLN A 19 15.75 13.27 -4.01
N PHE A 20 15.06 13.24 -5.16
CA PHE A 20 14.08 12.21 -5.45
C PHE A 20 14.80 10.88 -5.74
N ARG A 21 14.77 9.98 -4.77
CA ARG A 21 15.32 8.62 -4.90
C ARG A 21 14.44 7.78 -5.82
N SER A 22 15.08 6.88 -6.56
CA SER A 22 14.40 5.92 -7.45
C SER A 22 13.91 4.65 -6.76
N LYS A 23 14.28 4.46 -5.48
CA LYS A 23 13.94 3.29 -4.66
C LYS A 23 13.86 3.68 -3.20
N ASP A 24 13.19 2.86 -2.40
CA ASP A 24 12.97 3.11 -0.97
C ASP A 24 12.33 4.48 -0.74
N THR A 25 11.43 4.86 -1.64
CA THR A 25 10.69 6.10 -1.51
C THR A 25 9.81 6.04 -0.26
N LYS A 26 9.44 7.21 0.28
CA LYS A 26 8.53 7.29 1.43
C LYS A 26 7.25 6.45 1.24
N PRO A 27 6.52 6.53 0.11
CA PRO A 27 5.34 5.68 -0.10
C PRO A 27 5.68 4.19 -0.13
N GLU A 28 6.78 3.75 -0.75
CA GLU A 28 7.21 2.34 -0.69
C GLU A 28 7.42 1.87 0.75
N VAL A 29 8.13 2.67 1.56
CA VAL A 29 8.35 2.35 2.97
C VAL A 29 7.03 2.25 3.73
N MET A 30 6.06 3.13 3.46
CA MET A 30 4.75 3.11 4.11
C MET A 30 3.97 1.84 3.76
N VAL A 31 3.91 1.47 2.49
CA VAL A 31 3.27 0.22 2.03
C VAL A 31 3.96 -1.00 2.63
N ARG A 32 5.30 -1.03 2.66
CA ARG A 32 6.05 -2.14 3.29
C ARG A 32 5.74 -2.27 4.78
N ARG A 33 5.64 -1.16 5.50
CA ARG A 33 5.28 -1.15 6.93
C ARG A 33 3.85 -1.66 7.14
N ALA A 34 2.90 -1.21 6.32
CA ALA A 34 1.52 -1.68 6.35
C ALA A 34 1.43 -3.19 6.11
N LEU A 35 2.05 -3.69 5.05
CA LEU A 35 2.12 -5.13 4.75
C LEU A 35 2.71 -5.93 5.91
N HIS A 36 3.77 -5.43 6.55
CA HIS A 36 4.37 -6.08 7.70
C HIS A 36 3.44 -6.11 8.93
N ARG A 37 2.72 -5.01 9.20
CA ARG A 37 1.69 -4.97 10.27
C ARG A 37 0.58 -5.98 10.03
N LEU A 38 0.18 -6.13 8.77
CA LEU A 38 -0.82 -7.10 8.32
C LEU A 38 -0.28 -8.55 8.23
N GLY A 39 0.98 -8.79 8.58
CA GLY A 39 1.56 -10.14 8.63
C GLY A 39 2.04 -10.69 7.29
N TYR A 40 2.04 -9.90 6.21
CA TYR A 40 2.51 -10.34 4.91
C TYR A 40 4.04 -10.42 4.85
N ARG A 41 4.54 -11.45 4.17
CA ARG A 41 5.95 -11.58 3.80
C ARG A 41 6.12 -11.24 2.34
N PHE A 42 7.04 -10.32 2.05
CA PHE A 42 7.30 -9.85 0.70
C PHE A 42 8.79 -9.92 0.34
N ARG A 43 9.06 -9.90 -0.97
CA ARG A 43 10.37 -9.67 -1.56
C ARG A 43 10.36 -8.32 -2.27
N LEU A 44 11.51 -7.68 -2.35
CA LEU A 44 11.66 -6.38 -2.99
C LEU A 44 12.47 -6.51 -4.28
N HIS A 45 12.15 -5.66 -5.27
CA HIS A 45 12.95 -5.44 -6.48
C HIS A 45 13.44 -6.73 -7.16
N ARG A 46 12.53 -7.69 -7.35
CA ARG A 46 12.79 -8.95 -8.07
C ARG A 46 13.21 -8.64 -9.50
N ARG A 47 14.50 -8.86 -9.82
CA ARG A 47 15.10 -8.53 -11.12
C ARG A 47 14.70 -9.47 -12.25
N ASP A 48 14.22 -10.65 -11.88
CA ASP A 48 13.71 -11.69 -12.77
C ASP A 48 12.28 -11.40 -13.28
N LEU A 49 11.62 -10.36 -12.76
CA LEU A 49 10.27 -9.98 -13.17
C LEU A 49 10.30 -8.70 -14.04
N PRO A 50 9.42 -8.61 -15.05
CA PRO A 50 9.22 -7.41 -15.86
C PRO A 50 9.07 -6.14 -15.01
N GLY A 51 9.76 -5.07 -15.40
CA GLY A 51 9.66 -3.76 -14.76
C GLY A 51 10.25 -3.66 -13.35
N LYS A 52 10.87 -4.73 -12.80
CA LYS A 52 11.46 -4.75 -11.45
C LYS A 52 10.49 -4.26 -10.38
N PRO A 53 9.40 -5.01 -10.13
CA PRO A 53 8.32 -4.57 -9.25
C PRO A 53 8.83 -4.24 -7.84
N ASP A 54 8.20 -3.24 -7.22
CA ASP A 54 8.61 -2.72 -5.91
C ASP A 54 8.47 -3.79 -4.83
N ILE A 55 7.30 -4.41 -4.77
CA ILE A 55 6.95 -5.38 -3.74
C ILE A 55 6.30 -6.59 -4.40
N VAL A 56 6.80 -7.78 -4.04
CA VAL A 56 6.28 -9.07 -4.52
C VAL A 56 5.84 -9.88 -3.31
N LEU A 57 4.63 -10.45 -3.37
CA LEU A 57 4.06 -11.38 -2.40
C LEU A 57 3.98 -12.77 -3.04
N PRO A 58 5.07 -13.58 -3.04
CA PRO A 58 5.12 -14.83 -3.79
C PRO A 58 4.02 -15.82 -3.39
N ARG A 59 3.74 -15.93 -2.08
CA ARG A 59 2.71 -16.82 -1.54
C ARG A 59 1.30 -16.48 -2.04
N HIS A 60 1.06 -15.21 -2.35
CA HIS A 60 -0.24 -14.70 -2.77
C HIS A 60 -0.32 -14.44 -4.28
N GLN A 61 0.71 -14.85 -5.04
CA GLN A 61 0.86 -14.56 -6.47
C GLN A 61 0.50 -13.11 -6.82
N THR A 62 0.89 -12.17 -5.94
CA THR A 62 0.52 -10.77 -6.05
C THR A 62 1.75 -9.89 -6.09
N ILE A 63 1.72 -8.90 -6.98
CA ILE A 63 2.72 -7.84 -7.10
C ILE A 63 2.04 -6.52 -6.74
N ILE A 64 2.74 -5.71 -5.97
CA ILE A 64 2.31 -4.36 -5.61
C ILE A 64 3.29 -3.38 -6.25
N LEU A 65 2.77 -2.54 -7.14
CA LEU A 65 3.46 -1.42 -7.77
C LEU A 65 3.12 -0.14 -7.00
N VAL A 66 4.13 0.59 -6.55
CA VAL A 66 3.95 1.82 -5.78
C VAL A 66 4.19 3.00 -6.71
N HIS A 67 3.12 3.65 -7.16
CA HIS A 67 3.22 4.73 -8.13
C HIS A 67 3.25 6.10 -7.47
N GLY A 68 4.33 6.86 -7.72
CA GLY A 68 4.37 8.28 -7.42
C GLY A 68 3.35 9.05 -8.26
N CYS A 69 2.47 9.82 -7.62
CA CYS A 69 1.35 10.50 -8.30
C CYS A 69 1.84 11.44 -9.41
N PHE A 70 2.96 12.12 -9.18
CA PHE A 70 3.58 13.01 -10.16
C PHE A 70 4.10 12.28 -11.39
N TRP A 71 4.85 11.19 -11.21
CA TRP A 71 5.56 10.50 -12.29
C TRP A 71 4.66 9.66 -13.19
N HIS A 72 3.57 9.14 -12.61
CA HIS A 72 2.62 8.25 -13.26
C HIS A 72 1.27 8.95 -13.54
N GLN A 73 1.17 10.25 -13.27
CA GLN A 73 0.00 11.10 -13.55
C GLN A 73 -1.32 10.54 -13.00
N HIS A 74 -1.42 10.46 -11.66
CA HIS A 74 -2.65 10.04 -11.01
C HIS A 74 -3.81 11.00 -11.35
N ASN A 75 -4.85 10.49 -12.01
CA ASN A 75 -6.00 11.30 -12.41
C ASN A 75 -6.73 11.90 -11.18
N GLY A 76 -7.08 13.18 -11.26
CA GLY A 76 -7.78 13.89 -10.17
C GLY A 76 -6.93 14.15 -8.91
N CYS A 77 -5.63 13.85 -8.93
CA CYS A 77 -4.76 14.04 -7.78
C CYS A 77 -4.03 15.39 -7.81
N SER A 78 -4.04 16.13 -6.69
CA SER A 78 -3.31 17.39 -6.55
C SER A 78 -1.78 17.22 -6.71
N ASP A 79 -1.27 16.05 -6.34
CA ASP A 79 0.15 15.72 -6.37
C ASP A 79 0.64 15.34 -7.78
N ALA A 80 -0.28 15.20 -8.74
CA ALA A 80 0.00 14.88 -10.13
C ALA A 80 0.11 16.12 -11.05
N ARG A 81 0.22 17.33 -10.47
CA ARG A 81 0.13 18.57 -11.23
C ARG A 81 1.23 18.69 -12.30
N MET A 82 0.80 18.99 -13.53
CA MET A 82 1.67 19.29 -14.67
C MET A 82 2.56 20.52 -14.38
N PRO A 83 3.89 20.41 -14.52
CA PRO A 83 4.78 21.57 -14.42
C PRO A 83 4.47 22.61 -15.49
N ARG A 84 4.43 23.90 -15.12
CA ARG A 84 4.18 25.00 -16.06
C ARG A 84 5.32 25.21 -17.06
N THR A 85 6.53 24.76 -16.73
CA THR A 85 7.73 24.89 -17.54
C THR A 85 8.02 23.61 -18.33
N ARG A 86 8.48 23.74 -19.59
CA ARG A 86 8.83 22.61 -20.48
C ARG A 86 7.70 21.59 -20.64
N GLN A 87 6.47 22.08 -20.89
CA GLN A 87 5.26 21.24 -20.93
C GLN A 87 5.38 20.10 -21.96
N ASP A 88 5.94 20.36 -23.15
CA ASP A 88 6.12 19.34 -24.19
C ASP A 88 7.05 18.19 -23.76
N TYR A 89 8.10 18.53 -23.00
CA TYR A 89 9.00 17.54 -22.43
C TYR A 89 8.27 16.67 -21.39
N TRP A 90 7.50 17.32 -20.49
CA TRP A 90 6.79 16.61 -19.43
C TRP A 90 5.64 15.75 -19.98
N SER A 91 4.87 16.25 -20.94
CA SER A 91 3.79 15.50 -21.58
C SER A 91 4.33 14.24 -22.26
N ALA A 92 5.41 14.38 -23.06
CA ALA A 92 6.06 13.25 -23.70
C ALA A 92 6.63 12.25 -22.67
N LYS A 93 7.21 12.76 -21.57
CA LYS A 93 7.77 11.91 -20.50
C LYS A 93 6.69 11.13 -19.76
N PHE A 94 5.60 11.79 -19.38
CA PHE A 94 4.50 11.14 -18.68
C PHE A 94 3.80 10.11 -19.55
N ARG A 95 3.59 10.41 -20.84
CA ARG A 95 3.06 9.44 -21.80
C ARG A 95 3.91 8.17 -21.85
N ARG A 96 5.23 8.31 -22.04
CA ARG A 96 6.16 7.16 -22.08
C ARG A 96 6.18 6.36 -20.77
N ASN A 97 5.99 7.03 -19.63
CA ASN A 97 5.90 6.33 -18.36
C ASN A 97 4.61 5.50 -18.30
N SER A 98 3.47 6.10 -18.61
CA SER A 98 2.18 5.41 -18.64
C SER A 98 2.16 4.22 -19.62
N GLU A 99 2.75 4.37 -20.80
CA GLU A 99 2.92 3.28 -21.78
C GLU A 99 3.73 2.12 -21.16
N ARG A 100 4.89 2.43 -20.56
CA ARG A 100 5.74 1.42 -19.89
C ARG A 100 5.05 0.74 -18.71
N ASP A 101 4.26 1.48 -17.93
CA ASP A 101 3.52 0.92 -16.80
C ASP A 101 2.45 -0.07 -17.29
N ALA A 102 1.75 0.27 -18.37
CA ALA A 102 0.76 -0.60 -19.00
C ALA A 102 1.40 -1.89 -19.55
N GLU A 103 2.52 -1.77 -20.26
CA GLU A 103 3.31 -2.91 -20.75
C GLU A 103 3.78 -3.81 -19.60
N THR A 104 4.32 -3.21 -18.54
CA THR A 104 4.80 -3.94 -17.37
C THR A 104 3.65 -4.69 -16.68
N ALA A 105 2.53 -4.01 -16.44
CA ALA A 105 1.36 -4.62 -15.82
C ALA A 105 0.80 -5.77 -16.68
N ALA A 106 0.76 -5.61 -18.00
CA ALA A 106 0.33 -6.65 -18.93
C ALA A 106 1.27 -7.87 -18.90
N ALA A 107 2.59 -7.65 -18.94
CA ALA A 107 3.58 -8.72 -18.87
C ALA A 107 3.51 -9.50 -17.54
N LEU A 108 3.34 -8.80 -16.42
CA LEU A 108 3.19 -9.43 -15.11
C LEU A 108 1.90 -10.26 -15.03
N LYS A 109 0.78 -9.75 -15.55
CA LYS A 109 -0.49 -10.49 -15.63
C LYS A 109 -0.38 -11.73 -16.52
N ALA A 110 0.31 -11.62 -17.66
CA ALA A 110 0.56 -12.75 -18.57
C ALA A 110 1.39 -13.86 -17.89
N LEU A 111 2.27 -13.50 -16.96
CA LEU A 111 3.02 -14.44 -16.12
C LEU A 111 2.19 -15.02 -14.95
N GLY A 112 0.88 -14.76 -14.91
CA GLY A 112 -0.05 -15.27 -13.89
C GLY A 112 -0.03 -14.48 -12.58
N TRP A 113 0.62 -13.32 -12.54
CA TRP A 113 0.62 -12.48 -11.34
C TRP A 113 -0.59 -11.57 -11.30
N ARG A 114 -1.18 -11.45 -10.11
CA ARG A 114 -2.10 -10.36 -9.83
C ARG A 114 -1.30 -9.09 -9.58
N VAL A 115 -1.71 -7.99 -10.21
CA VAL A 115 -1.03 -6.68 -10.09
C VAL A 115 -1.95 -5.73 -9.35
N LEU A 116 -1.47 -5.22 -8.22
CA LEU A 116 -2.10 -4.15 -7.43
C LEU A 116 -1.26 -2.88 -7.58
N VAL A 117 -1.91 -1.76 -7.87
CA VAL A 117 -1.26 -0.45 -7.87
C VAL A 117 -1.66 0.29 -6.61
N VAL A 118 -0.67 0.83 -5.90
CA VAL A 118 -0.88 1.71 -4.75
C VAL A 118 -0.29 3.07 -5.10
N TRP A 119 -1.15 4.08 -5.18
CA TRP A 119 -0.71 5.44 -5.42
C TRP A 119 -0.09 6.05 -4.18
N GLU A 120 0.91 6.89 -4.39
CA GLU A 120 1.62 7.59 -3.33
C GLU A 120 0.69 8.40 -2.41
N CYS A 121 -0.35 9.03 -2.96
CA CYS A 121 -1.32 9.78 -2.15
C CYS A 121 -2.15 8.85 -1.26
N ASP A 122 -2.49 7.64 -1.73
CA ASP A 122 -3.23 6.66 -0.95
C ASP A 122 -2.33 5.99 0.10
N ALA A 123 -1.05 5.80 -0.21
CA ALA A 123 -0.07 5.32 0.76
C ALA A 123 0.10 6.25 1.97
N ARG A 124 -0.26 7.54 1.85
CA ARG A 124 -0.22 8.49 2.96
C ARG A 124 -1.46 8.48 3.83
N LYS A 125 -2.55 7.86 3.37
CA LYS A 125 -3.84 7.87 4.05
C LYS A 125 -3.86 6.89 5.23
N PRO A 126 -4.61 7.19 6.30
CA PRO A 126 -4.74 6.28 7.44
C PRO A 126 -5.42 4.96 7.05
N GLU A 127 -6.26 4.96 6.01
CA GLU A 127 -6.97 3.77 5.51
C GLU A 127 -6.09 2.82 4.69
N LEU A 128 -4.77 3.06 4.60
CA LEU A 128 -3.87 2.20 3.82
C LEU A 128 -3.95 0.74 4.25
N ASP A 129 -3.97 0.48 5.56
CA ASP A 129 -3.98 -0.88 6.09
C ASP A 129 -5.28 -1.60 5.71
N SER A 130 -6.43 -0.94 5.84
CA SER A 130 -7.74 -1.53 5.51
C SER A 130 -7.90 -1.73 4.01
N TYR A 131 -7.41 -0.79 3.20
CA TYR A 131 -7.35 -0.92 1.74
C TYR A 131 -6.50 -2.13 1.33
N LEU A 132 -5.28 -2.26 1.86
CA LEU A 132 -4.41 -3.39 1.55
C LEU A 132 -5.00 -4.71 2.04
N ALA A 133 -5.61 -4.74 3.21
CA ALA A 133 -6.24 -5.95 3.73
C ALA A 133 -7.44 -6.38 2.89
N SER A 134 -8.29 -5.44 2.46
CA SER A 134 -9.41 -5.72 1.56
C SER A 134 -8.92 -6.19 0.18
N ALA A 135 -7.97 -5.46 -0.40
CA ALA A 135 -7.41 -5.79 -1.71
C ALA A 135 -6.70 -7.14 -1.69
N LEU A 136 -5.97 -7.49 -0.62
CA LEU A 136 -5.24 -8.75 -0.52
C LEU A 136 -6.11 -9.92 0.01
N GLY A 137 -7.18 -9.62 0.75
CA GLY A 137 -8.10 -10.58 1.38
C GLY A 137 -9.13 -11.24 0.45
N HIS A 138 -9.21 -10.84 -0.82
CA HIS A 138 -10.03 -11.51 -1.85
C HIS A 138 -9.28 -12.55 -2.69
N VAL A 139 -8.01 -12.85 -2.38
CA VAL A 139 -7.30 -13.98 -3.01
C VAL A 139 -7.45 -15.21 -2.13
N SER A 140 -8.65 -15.81 -2.19
CA SER A 140 -8.93 -17.21 -1.90
C SER A 140 -7.97 -17.91 -0.90
N SER A 141 -7.91 -17.44 0.36
CA SER A 141 -7.55 -18.18 1.59
C SER A 141 -6.97 -17.26 2.70
N LEU A 142 -7.72 -17.18 3.81
CA LEU A 142 -7.32 -16.90 5.21
C LEU A 142 -7.06 -15.45 5.70
N SER A 143 -8.10 -14.92 6.35
CA SER A 143 -8.19 -14.60 7.79
C SER A 143 -7.19 -13.65 8.49
N ALA A 144 -7.80 -12.76 9.29
CA ALA A 144 -7.25 -11.91 10.35
C ALA A 144 -6.70 -10.52 9.96
N TYR A 145 -7.61 -9.53 9.97
CA TYR A 145 -7.29 -8.12 10.20
C TYR A 145 -7.54 -7.78 11.69
N SER A 146 -6.75 -6.88 12.27
CA SER A 146 -6.90 -6.36 13.65
C SER A 146 -6.99 -4.85 13.63
N ASP A 147 -7.89 -4.26 14.41
CA ASP A 147 -8.22 -2.82 14.44
C ASP A 147 -7.47 -2.01 15.51
N GLU A 148 -7.81 -0.71 15.61
CA GLU A 148 -7.08 0.34 16.32
C GLU A 148 -7.00 0.17 17.85
N ALA A 149 -7.64 -0.85 18.43
CA ALA A 149 -7.53 -1.21 19.85
C ALA A 149 -6.41 -2.21 20.17
N GLY A 150 -5.68 -2.71 19.16
CA GLY A 150 -4.53 -3.61 19.37
C GLY A 150 -4.89 -5.08 19.62
N HIS A 151 -6.10 -5.52 19.25
CA HIS A 151 -6.51 -6.92 19.41
C HIS A 151 -5.96 -7.82 18.30
N ARG A 152 -5.04 -8.74 18.63
CA ARG A 152 -4.59 -9.80 17.69
C ARG A 152 -5.65 -10.89 17.57
N PHE A 153 -6.30 -10.97 16.41
CA PHE A 153 -7.16 -12.10 16.07
C PHE A 153 -6.32 -13.22 15.45
N ARG A 154 -6.24 -14.38 16.12
CA ARG A 154 -5.69 -15.61 15.53
C ARG A 154 -6.87 -16.41 14.99
N PHE A 155 -6.93 -16.59 13.68
CA PHE A 155 -7.88 -17.51 13.06
C PHE A 155 -7.20 -18.87 12.88
N GLU A 156 -7.59 -19.84 13.69
CA GLU A 156 -7.42 -21.25 13.33
C GLU A 156 -8.66 -21.69 12.56
N ALA A 157 -8.45 -22.29 11.39
CA ALA A 157 -9.55 -22.73 10.53
C ALA A 157 -10.38 -23.79 11.24
N GLY A 158 -11.66 -23.48 11.51
CA GLY A 158 -12.65 -24.48 11.94
C GLY A 158 -13.14 -24.42 13.40
N GLN A 159 -12.85 -23.39 14.19
CA GLN A 159 -13.47 -23.24 15.53
C GLN A 159 -14.19 -21.90 15.72
N SER A 160 -15.36 -21.96 16.36
CA SER A 160 -16.21 -20.81 16.69
C SER A 160 -15.59 -19.94 17.78
N PHE A 161 -15.76 -18.63 17.58
CA PHE A 161 -15.30 -17.49 18.37
C PHE A 161 -15.51 -17.61 19.89
N ARG A 162 -14.52 -17.25 20.71
CA ARG A 162 -14.70 -16.95 22.15
C ARG A 162 -13.98 -15.67 22.58
N PHE A 163 -14.75 -14.77 23.20
CA PHE A 163 -14.32 -13.50 23.76
C PHE A 163 -13.70 -13.70 25.15
N HIS A 164 -12.54 -13.11 25.44
CA HIS A 164 -12.00 -13.01 26.80
C HIS A 164 -11.56 -11.57 27.06
N SER A 165 -12.40 -10.82 27.77
CA SER A 165 -12.11 -9.49 28.32
C SER A 165 -11.92 -9.60 29.84
N GLY A 166 -10.81 -9.09 30.39
CA GLY A 166 -10.71 -8.78 31.84
C GLY A 166 -9.41 -9.19 32.54
N ARG A 167 -8.98 -8.38 33.52
CA ARG A 167 -7.71 -8.49 34.28
C ARG A 167 -7.71 -9.62 35.32
N ARG A 168 -6.49 -10.07 35.66
CA ARG A 168 -6.15 -11.27 36.45
C ARG A 168 -6.54 -11.24 37.95
N SER A 169 -7.14 -10.16 38.47
CA SER A 169 -7.57 -10.04 39.87
C SER A 169 -9.01 -10.51 40.13
N ASP A 170 -9.82 -10.67 39.10
CA ASP A 170 -11.27 -10.87 39.27
C ASP A 170 -11.67 -12.37 39.33
N LEU A 171 -10.68 -13.27 39.28
CA LEU A 171 -10.87 -14.71 39.14
C LEU A 171 -11.31 -15.44 40.43
N LYS A 172 -11.55 -14.74 41.54
CA LYS A 172 -11.98 -15.35 42.82
C LYS A 172 -13.44 -15.12 43.22
N ALA A 173 -14.27 -14.43 42.43
CA ALA A 173 -15.61 -14.03 42.90
C ALA A 173 -16.83 -14.44 42.07
N ALA A 174 -16.70 -15.16 40.95
CA ALA A 174 -17.84 -15.37 40.04
C ALA A 174 -18.17 -16.83 39.69
N ILE A 175 -17.85 -17.79 40.57
CA ILE A 175 -18.48 -19.13 40.55
C ILE A 175 -19.56 -19.16 41.65
N SER A 176 -20.68 -18.49 41.40
CA SER A 176 -21.94 -18.83 42.07
C SER A 176 -23.08 -18.17 41.30
N ARG A 177 -24.02 -18.99 40.81
CA ARG A 177 -25.32 -18.60 40.25
C ARG A 177 -25.19 -18.07 38.81
N THR A 178 -25.83 -18.62 37.79
CA THR A 178 -27.23 -19.05 37.71
C THR A 178 -27.44 -19.99 36.52
N ASP A 179 -28.17 -21.07 36.78
CA ASP A 179 -28.87 -21.96 35.85
C ASP A 179 -30.08 -21.24 35.21
N PRO A 180 -30.51 -21.57 33.97
CA PRO A 180 -31.94 -21.82 33.83
C PRO A 180 -32.32 -22.94 32.82
N GLY A 181 -33.01 -23.95 33.37
CA GLY A 181 -34.27 -24.55 32.90
C GLY A 181 -34.75 -24.34 31.46
N SER A 182 -34.81 -25.46 30.73
CA SER A 182 -35.61 -25.66 29.52
C SER A 182 -37.08 -25.97 29.86
N ARG A 183 -38.01 -25.28 29.18
CA ARG A 183 -39.37 -25.79 28.91
C ARG A 183 -39.34 -26.84 27.82
#